data_AF-A0A9W6P1V6-F1
#
_entry.id   AF-A0A9W6P1V6-F1
#
_cell.length_a   1.000
_cell.length_b   1.000
_cell.length_c   1.000
_cell.angle_alpha   90.00
_cell.angle_beta   90.00
_cell.angle_gamma   90.00
#
_symmetry.space_group_name_H-M   'P 1'
#
loop_
_entity.id
_entity.type
_entity.pdbx_description
1 polymer ?
#
loop_
_entity_poly.entity_id
_entity_poly.type
_entity_poly.pdbx_seq_one_letter_code
_entity_poly.pdbx_strand_id
1 'polypeptide(L)'
;MVTTAHGPFDATLGPVYRAMRGVAVVAISHHQAATADGVPLAGVIHHGLDVESVPVGRGNGGYASFLGRMSPEKGPREAALVARAAGVPLRMAAKLREPGEREYFDAQVKPLLCADVEFLGELGCTEKLELVGGSFALLNPVQWASRSVW
;
A
#
# COMPACT_ATOMS: atom_id res chain seq x y z
N MET A 1 -27.71 9.08 -6.34
CA MET A 1 -26.88 8.33 -5.36
C MET A 1 -25.60 7.91 -6.06
N VAL A 2 -24.45 7.97 -5.39
CA VAL A 2 -23.14 7.62 -5.94
C VAL A 2 -22.45 6.61 -5.02
N THR A 3 -21.70 5.67 -5.59
CA THR A 3 -20.88 4.71 -4.85
C THR A 3 -19.51 4.55 -5.50
N THR A 4 -18.48 4.38 -4.67
CA THR A 4 -17.10 4.18 -5.11
C THR A 4 -16.74 2.71 -4.97
N ALA A 5 -16.20 2.11 -6.04
CA ALA A 5 -15.65 0.76 -5.98
C ALA A 5 -14.24 0.80 -5.37
N HIS A 6 -14.08 0.30 -4.15
CA HIS A 6 -12.77 0.22 -3.49
C HIS A 6 -12.06 -1.13 -3.71
N GLY A 7 -12.81 -2.18 -4.02
CA GLY A 7 -12.28 -3.51 -4.38
C GLY A 7 -12.17 -3.72 -5.88
N PRO A 8 -11.52 -4.81 -6.33
CA PRO A 8 -11.48 -5.17 -7.74
C PRO A 8 -12.88 -5.53 -8.27
N PHE A 9 -13.11 -5.37 -9.57
CA PHE A 9 -14.30 -5.90 -10.25
C PHE A 9 -14.08 -7.38 -10.61
N ASP A 10 -13.93 -8.21 -9.58
CA ASP A 10 -13.72 -9.65 -9.74
C ASP A 10 -15.04 -10.43 -9.85
N ALA A 11 -14.95 -11.76 -9.93
CA ALA A 11 -16.11 -12.65 -10.03
C ALA A 11 -17.08 -12.53 -8.85
N THR A 12 -16.64 -11.99 -7.71
CA THR A 12 -17.45 -11.82 -6.51
C THR A 12 -18.17 -10.47 -6.53
N LEU A 13 -17.44 -9.37 -6.76
CA LEU A 13 -17.98 -8.02 -6.65
C LEU A 13 -18.58 -7.48 -7.96
N GLY A 14 -18.07 -7.92 -9.11
CA GLY A 14 -18.56 -7.51 -10.43
C GLY A 14 -20.08 -7.69 -10.63
N PRO A 15 -20.67 -8.87 -10.32
CA PRO A 15 -22.12 -9.07 -10.40
C PRO A 15 -22.93 -8.11 -9.53
N VAL A 16 -22.43 -7.78 -8.32
CA VAL A 16 -23.09 -6.86 -7.40
C VAL A 16 -23.16 -5.46 -8.02
N TYR A 17 -22.03 -4.96 -8.54
CA TYR A 17 -22.00 -3.63 -9.18
C TYR A 17 -22.84 -3.56 -10.46
N ARG A 18 -22.91 -4.65 -11.25
CA ARG A 18 -23.78 -4.72 -12.44
C ARG A 18 -25.27 -4.68 -12.10
N ALA A 19 -25.66 -5.26 -10.97
CA ALA A 19 -27.04 -5.27 -10.51
C ALA A 19 -27.51 -3.90 -9.99
N MET A 20 -26.61 -2.99 -9.63
CA MET A 20 -26.96 -1.67 -9.13
C MET A 20 -27.61 -0.81 -10.23
N ARG A 21 -28.90 -0.51 -10.06
CA ARG A 21 -29.66 0.41 -10.91
C ARG A 21 -29.87 1.74 -10.18
N GLY A 22 -29.80 2.85 -10.91
CA GLY A 22 -30.04 4.20 -10.35
C GLY A 22 -28.91 4.73 -9.45
N VAL A 23 -27.76 4.06 -9.42
CA VAL A 23 -26.56 4.47 -8.67
C VAL A 23 -25.42 4.69 -9.64
N ALA A 24 -24.76 5.85 -9.56
CA ALA A 24 -23.54 6.09 -10.29
C ALA A 24 -22.38 5.34 -9.60
N VAL A 25 -21.78 4.37 -10.31
CA VAL A 25 -20.59 3.66 -9.83
C VAL A 25 -19.35 4.40 -10.34
N VAL A 26 -18.44 4.77 -9.45
CA VAL A 26 -17.16 5.42 -9.82
C VAL A 26 -15.99 4.50 -9.51
N ALA A 27 -15.03 4.44 -10.45
CA ALA A 27 -13.76 3.73 -10.27
C ALA A 27 -12.69 4.68 -9.72
N ILE A 28 -11.74 4.14 -8.94
CA ILE A 28 -10.67 4.92 -8.28
C ILE A 28 -9.40 5.05 -9.12
N SER A 29 -9.34 4.36 -10.26
CA SER A 29 -8.25 4.48 -11.22
C SER A 29 -8.70 4.00 -12.61
N HIS A 30 -7.99 4.45 -13.65
CA HIS A 30 -8.16 3.94 -15.01
C HIS A 30 -7.86 2.43 -15.10
N HIS A 31 -6.91 1.93 -14.32
CA HIS A 31 -6.60 0.50 -14.28
C HIS A 31 -7.78 -0.32 -13.72
N GLN A 32 -8.36 0.09 -12.60
CA GLN A 32 -9.56 -0.56 -12.06
C GLN A 32 -10.75 -0.45 -13.02
N ALA A 33 -10.91 0.69 -13.70
CA ALA A 33 -11.96 0.84 -14.71
C ALA A 33 -11.78 -0.14 -15.87
N ALA A 34 -10.54 -0.46 -16.27
CA ALA A 34 -10.27 -1.43 -17.33
C ALA A 34 -10.65 -2.87 -16.96
N THR A 35 -10.78 -3.20 -15.66
CA THR A 35 -11.25 -4.53 -15.21
C THR A 35 -12.78 -4.60 -15.06
N ALA A 36 -13.50 -3.53 -15.35
CA ALA A 36 -14.94 -3.41 -15.12
C ALA A 36 -15.76 -4.12 -16.22
N ASP A 37 -15.92 -5.44 -16.10
CA ASP A 37 -16.70 -6.23 -17.06
C ASP A 37 -18.21 -5.99 -16.90
N GLY A 38 -18.79 -5.21 -17.81
CA GLY A 38 -20.22 -4.91 -17.87
C GLY A 38 -20.76 -4.02 -16.75
N VAL A 39 -19.91 -3.46 -15.89
CA VAL A 39 -20.30 -2.52 -14.83
C VAL A 39 -20.46 -1.12 -15.44
N PRO A 40 -21.63 -0.46 -15.29
CA PRO A 40 -21.87 0.86 -15.85
C PRO A 40 -21.18 1.95 -15.01
N LEU A 41 -19.90 2.20 -15.31
CA LEU A 41 -19.13 3.25 -14.63
C LEU A 41 -19.58 4.65 -15.09
N ALA A 42 -19.80 5.54 -14.13
CA ALA A 42 -20.11 6.95 -14.37
C ALA A 42 -18.85 7.82 -14.55
N GLY A 43 -17.69 7.33 -14.12
CA GLY A 43 -16.42 8.02 -14.27
C GLY A 43 -15.30 7.42 -13.43
N VAL A 44 -14.10 8.01 -13.58
CA VAL A 44 -12.93 7.72 -12.75
C VAL A 44 -12.66 8.94 -11.87
N ILE A 45 -12.65 8.74 -10.55
CA ILE A 45 -12.28 9.76 -9.58
C ILE A 45 -11.14 9.19 -8.72
N HIS A 46 -9.93 9.69 -8.95
CA HIS A 46 -8.77 9.28 -8.18
C HIS A 46 -8.91 9.67 -6.70
N HIS A 47 -8.37 8.84 -5.81
CA HIS A 47 -8.26 9.23 -4.40
C HIS A 47 -7.36 10.45 -4.27
N GLY A 48 -7.91 11.51 -3.67
CA GLY A 48 -7.17 12.71 -3.31
C GLY A 48 -6.52 12.59 -1.94
N LEU A 49 -5.53 13.45 -1.72
CA LEU A 49 -4.89 13.71 -0.46
C LEU A 49 -4.81 15.23 -0.31
N ASP A 50 -5.06 15.75 0.88
CA ASP A 50 -4.74 17.15 1.20
C ASP A 50 -3.22 17.30 1.25
N VAL A 51 -2.65 17.92 0.21
CA VAL A 51 -1.20 18.08 0.05
C VAL A 51 -0.62 18.98 1.15
N GLU A 52 -1.39 19.96 1.64
CA GLU A 52 -0.93 20.86 2.70
C GLU A 52 -0.75 20.12 4.04
N SER A 53 -1.48 19.02 4.23
CA SER A 53 -1.35 18.15 5.41
C SER A 53 -0.13 17.21 5.39
N VAL A 54 0.62 17.16 4.27
CA VAL A 54 1.78 16.28 4.11
C VAL A 54 3.03 17.11 3.81
N PRO A 55 3.80 17.48 4.85
CA PRO A 55 4.98 18.31 4.67
C PRO A 55 6.07 17.57 3.88
N VAL A 56 6.80 18.30 3.05
CA VAL A 56 7.97 17.76 2.35
C VAL A 56 9.07 17.45 3.36
N GLY A 57 9.47 16.20 3.41
CA GLY A 57 10.57 15.73 4.23
C GLY A 57 11.94 16.21 3.73
N ARG A 58 12.93 16.21 4.63
CA ARG A 58 14.33 16.51 4.28
C ARG A 58 15.08 15.32 3.68
N GLY A 59 14.60 14.09 3.95
CA GLY A 59 15.22 12.85 3.48
C GLY A 59 16.66 12.63 3.96
N ASN A 60 17.09 13.32 5.02
CA ASN A 60 18.47 13.31 5.50
C ASN A 60 18.69 12.41 6.73
N GLY A 61 17.73 11.52 7.03
CA GLY A 61 17.81 10.60 8.15
C GLY A 61 18.75 9.41 7.94
N GLY A 62 19.25 9.20 6.71
CA GLY A 62 20.21 8.14 6.41
C GLY A 62 19.61 6.73 6.30
N TYR A 63 18.29 6.60 6.17
CA TYR A 63 17.58 5.33 6.01
C TYR A 63 16.55 5.38 4.88
N ALA A 64 16.25 4.21 4.30
CA ALA A 64 15.04 3.99 3.53
C ALA A 64 13.88 3.63 4.48
N SER A 65 12.64 3.88 4.07
CA SER A 65 11.45 3.52 4.83
C SER A 65 10.58 2.49 4.11
N PHE A 66 9.84 1.71 4.87
CA PHE A 66 8.67 0.96 4.40
C PHE A 66 7.47 1.37 5.27
N LEU A 67 6.34 1.70 4.64
CA LEU A 67 5.10 2.04 5.33
C LEU A 67 3.92 1.30 4.70
N GLY A 68 3.26 0.41 5.46
CA GLY A 68 2.17 -0.37 4.88
C GLY A 68 1.40 -1.26 5.84
N ARG A 69 0.97 -2.41 5.31
CA ARG A 69 0.35 -3.50 6.07
C ARG A 69 1.34 -4.67 6.10
N MET A 70 1.39 -5.39 7.22
CA MET A 70 2.26 -6.55 7.37
C MET A 70 1.63 -7.77 6.68
N SER A 71 1.59 -7.74 5.35
CA SER A 71 1.01 -8.78 4.53
C SER A 71 1.85 -9.04 3.27
N PRO A 72 1.84 -10.28 2.71
CA PRO A 72 2.62 -10.62 1.52
C PRO A 72 2.37 -9.68 0.34
N GLU A 73 1.13 -9.27 0.15
CA GLU A 73 0.71 -8.35 -0.93
C GLU A 73 1.43 -6.98 -0.89
N LYS A 74 1.85 -6.51 0.29
CA LYS A 74 2.52 -5.22 0.44
C LYS A 74 4.04 -5.33 0.35
N GLY A 75 4.58 -6.54 0.42
CA GLY A 75 6.00 -6.84 0.27
C GLY A 75 6.95 -6.31 1.36
N PRO A 76 6.62 -6.32 2.67
CA PRO A 76 7.58 -5.91 3.71
C PRO A 76 8.83 -6.79 3.75
N ARG A 77 8.72 -8.09 3.44
CA ARG A 77 9.86 -9.00 3.29
C ARG A 77 10.78 -8.55 2.15
N GLU A 78 10.19 -8.24 1.00
CA GLU A 78 10.89 -7.78 -0.19
C GLU A 78 11.59 -6.44 0.07
N ALA A 79 10.96 -5.54 0.82
CA ALA A 79 11.59 -4.28 1.24
C ALA A 79 12.86 -4.54 2.06
N ALA A 80 12.81 -5.44 3.05
CA ALA A 80 13.97 -5.83 3.85
C ALA A 80 15.09 -6.45 3.00
N LEU A 81 14.73 -7.33 2.05
CA LEU A 81 15.71 -7.95 1.15
C LEU A 81 16.37 -6.93 0.22
N VAL A 82 15.59 -6.00 -0.36
CA VAL A 82 16.10 -4.93 -1.22
C VAL A 82 17.03 -4.01 -0.45
N ALA A 83 16.65 -3.57 0.75
CA ALA A 83 17.48 -2.71 1.57
C ALA A 83 18.82 -3.38 1.92
N ARG A 84 18.78 -4.65 2.32
CA ARG A 84 19.99 -5.43 2.61
C ARG A 84 20.87 -5.60 1.38
N ALA A 85 20.29 -5.88 0.22
CA ALA A 85 21.04 -6.01 -1.03
C ALA A 85 21.67 -4.67 -1.46
N ALA A 86 21.00 -3.55 -1.19
CA ALA A 86 21.50 -2.21 -1.47
C ALA A 86 22.50 -1.69 -0.40
N GLY A 87 22.65 -2.39 0.73
CA GLY A 87 23.52 -1.97 1.83
C GLY A 87 23.04 -0.70 2.53
N VAL A 88 21.72 -0.50 2.63
CA VAL A 88 21.13 0.70 3.24
C VAL A 88 20.26 0.34 4.45
N PRO A 89 20.25 1.19 5.51
CA PRO A 89 19.35 0.99 6.63
C PRO A 89 17.87 1.11 6.22
N LEU A 90 17.01 0.26 6.78
CA LEU A 90 15.58 0.25 6.56
C LEU A 90 14.83 0.39 7.88
N ARG A 91 13.91 1.35 7.93
CA ARG A 91 12.92 1.48 9.00
C ARG A 91 11.53 1.15 8.48
N MET A 92 10.89 0.18 9.12
CA MET A 92 9.60 -0.35 8.70
C MET A 92 8.52 0.00 9.72
N ALA A 93 7.41 0.56 9.26
CA ALA A 93 6.20 0.71 10.03
C ALA A 93 5.04 0.03 9.30
N ALA A 94 4.28 -0.80 10.00
CA ALA A 94 3.16 -1.49 9.37
C ALA A 94 2.06 -1.84 10.35
N LYS A 95 0.83 -1.88 9.84
CA LYS A 95 -0.30 -2.50 10.56
C LYS A 95 -0.01 -3.99 10.76
N LEU A 96 -0.17 -4.46 12.00
CA LEU A 96 0.08 -5.83 12.44
C LEU A 96 -0.98 -6.24 13.48
N ARG A 97 -2.24 -6.28 13.04
CA ARG A 97 -3.40 -6.49 13.92
C ARG A 97 -3.98 -7.89 13.75
N GLU A 98 -4.13 -8.34 12.50
CA GLU A 98 -4.83 -9.58 12.16
C GLU A 98 -3.94 -10.82 12.39
N PRO A 99 -4.53 -12.00 12.72
CA PRO A 99 -3.76 -13.23 12.91
C PRO A 99 -2.83 -13.56 11.74
N GLY A 100 -3.32 -13.46 10.50
CA GLY A 100 -2.51 -13.73 9.31
C GLY A 100 -1.36 -12.73 9.10
N GLU A 101 -1.50 -11.48 9.57
CA GLU A 101 -0.42 -10.50 9.54
C GLU A 101 0.69 -10.88 10.53
N ARG A 102 0.31 -11.37 11.72
CA ARG A 102 1.24 -11.83 12.78
C ARG A 102 2.00 -13.07 12.35
N GLU A 103 1.29 -14.06 11.82
CA GLU A 103 1.89 -15.30 11.30
C GLU A 103 2.90 -14.99 10.19
N TYR A 104 2.53 -14.12 9.24
CA TYR A 104 3.44 -13.69 8.18
C TYR A 104 4.64 -12.92 8.72
N PHE A 105 4.44 -12.00 9.67
CA PHE A 105 5.54 -11.27 10.30
C PHE A 105 6.55 -12.24 10.93
N ASP A 106 6.08 -13.12 11.82
CA ASP A 106 6.93 -14.05 12.56
C ASP A 106 7.69 -15.00 11.62
N ALA A 107 7.04 -15.47 10.55
CA ALA A 107 7.62 -16.43 9.62
C ALA A 107 8.56 -15.80 8.57
N GLN A 108 8.27 -14.58 8.09
CA GLN A 108 8.89 -14.05 6.86
C GLN A 108 9.67 -12.75 7.04
N VAL A 109 9.28 -11.91 8.01
CA VAL A 109 9.86 -10.56 8.17
C VAL A 109 10.76 -10.49 9.39
N LYS A 110 10.29 -10.98 10.54
CA LYS A 110 11.03 -11.01 11.80
C LYS A 110 12.43 -11.66 11.67
N PRO A 111 12.64 -12.75 10.91
CA PRO A 111 13.97 -13.31 10.72
C PRO A 111 14.96 -12.42 9.95
N LEU A 112 14.45 -11.38 9.26
CA LEU A 112 15.26 -10.42 8.50
C LEU A 112 15.63 -9.18 9.31
N LEU A 113 15.07 -9.00 10.52
CA LEU A 113 15.36 -7.84 11.37
C LEU A 113 16.78 -7.95 11.94
N CYS A 114 17.50 -6.83 11.91
CA CYS A 114 18.86 -6.71 12.39
C CYS A 114 19.18 -5.23 12.69
N ALA A 115 20.45 -4.90 12.94
CA ALA A 115 20.88 -3.51 13.19
C ALA A 115 20.52 -2.55 12.03
N ASP A 116 20.49 -3.06 10.79
CA ASP A 116 20.19 -2.26 9.59
C ASP A 116 18.74 -2.40 9.13
N VAL A 117 17.93 -3.28 9.72
CA VAL A 117 16.52 -3.49 9.35
C VAL A 117 15.66 -3.52 10.62
N GLU A 118 14.96 -2.42 10.88
CA GLU A 118 14.20 -2.21 12.10
C GLU A 118 12.69 -2.17 11.82
N PHE A 119 11.91 -2.80 12.71
CA PHE A 119 10.45 -2.70 12.71
C PHE A 119 9.98 -1.84 13.89
N LEU A 120 9.37 -0.69 13.57
CA LEU A 120 8.89 0.32 14.51
C LEU A 120 7.46 0.04 15.02
N GLY A 121 6.82 -1.03 14.55
CA GLY A 121 5.42 -1.32 14.87
C GLY A 121 4.42 -0.53 14.03
N GLU A 122 3.23 -0.32 14.60
CA GLU A 122 2.18 0.47 13.97
C GLU A 122 2.24 1.92 14.47
N LEU A 123 2.56 2.85 13.57
CA LEU A 123 2.70 4.27 13.89
C LEU A 123 1.39 5.06 13.73
N GLY A 124 1.28 6.16 14.49
CA GLY A 124 0.26 7.20 14.34
C GLY A 124 0.43 8.04 13.07
N CYS A 125 -0.41 9.06 12.88
CA CYS A 125 -0.36 9.88 11.66
C CYS A 125 0.94 10.70 11.58
N THR A 126 1.25 11.46 12.64
CA THR A 126 2.46 12.32 12.70
C THR A 126 3.74 11.50 12.56
N GLU A 127 3.86 10.40 13.30
CA GLU A 127 5.03 9.53 13.27
C GLU A 127 5.27 8.90 11.87
N LYS A 128 4.21 8.65 11.10
CA LYS A 128 4.34 8.20 9.69
C LYS A 128 4.94 9.29 8.81
N LEU A 129 4.49 10.53 8.99
CA LEU A 129 5.02 11.68 8.25
C LEU A 129 6.49 11.92 8.59
N GLU A 130 6.86 11.79 9.86
CA GLU A 130 8.25 11.89 10.31
C GLU A 130 9.13 10.76 9.75
N LEU A 131 8.64 9.51 9.80
CA LEU A 131 9.34 8.35 9.22
C LEU A 131 9.60 8.53 7.72
N VAL A 132 8.56 8.83 6.96
CA VAL A 132 8.69 8.99 5.50
C VAL A 132 9.50 10.25 5.18
N GLY A 133 9.26 11.34 5.90
CA GLY A 133 9.94 12.62 5.67
C GLY A 133 11.42 12.62 6.05
N GLY A 134 11.85 11.74 6.95
CA GLY A 134 13.26 11.51 7.26
C GLY A 134 13.95 10.54 6.30
N SER A 135 13.20 9.68 5.61
CA SER A 135 13.78 8.67 4.72
C SER A 135 14.27 9.26 3.39
N PHE A 136 15.41 8.80 2.90
CA PHE A 136 15.90 9.21 1.57
C PHE A 136 15.14 8.50 0.44
N ALA A 137 14.47 7.39 0.75
CA ALA A 137 13.64 6.63 -0.18
C ALA A 137 12.53 5.88 0.57
N LEU A 138 11.36 5.73 -0.09
CA LEU A 138 10.29 4.82 0.34
C LEU A 138 10.33 3.57 -0.54
N LEU A 139 10.50 2.39 0.08
CA LEU A 139 10.39 1.10 -0.59
C LEU A 139 8.92 0.65 -0.61
N ASN A 140 8.35 0.54 -1.80
CA ASN A 140 6.96 0.09 -2.00
C ASN A 140 6.88 -1.12 -2.96
N PRO A 141 7.42 -2.29 -2.58
CA PRO A 141 7.51 -3.47 -3.44
C PRO A 141 6.18 -4.27 -3.45
N VAL A 142 5.09 -3.61 -3.81
CA VAL A 142 3.74 -4.21 -3.85
C VAL A 142 3.74 -5.42 -4.78
N GLN A 143 3.25 -6.56 -4.27
CA GLN A 143 3.24 -7.86 -4.96
C GLN A 143 1.92 -8.14 -5.70
N TRP A 144 1.18 -7.09 -6.06
CA TRP A 144 -0.05 -7.23 -6.84
C TRP A 144 0.26 -7.49 -8.32
N ALA A 145 -0.62 -8.20 -9.00
CA ALA A 145 -0.56 -8.35 -10.45
C ALA A 145 -1.00 -7.05 -11.15
N SER A 146 -0.22 -5.96 -11.08
CA SER A 146 -0.20 -5.03 -12.20
C SER A 146 0.67 -5.63 -13.28
N ARG A 147 0.05 -6.38 -14.21
CA ARG A 147 0.65 -6.53 -15.54
C ARG A 147 0.62 -5.16 -16.22
N SER A 148 1.54 -4.29 -15.84
CA SER A 148 2.04 -3.25 -16.74
C SER A 148 3.13 -3.94 -17.55
N VAL A 149 2.73 -4.51 -18.69
CA VAL A 149 3.66 -4.65 -19.81
C VAL A 149 4.15 -3.24 -20.12
N TRP A 150 5.46 -3.03 -20.03
CA TRP A 150 6.11 -1.89 -20.65
C TRP A 150 5.87 -1.94 -22.17
#